data_AF-A0A6H3NSG2-F1
#
_entry.id   AF-A0A6H3NSG2-F1
#
_cell.length_a   1.000
_cell.length_b   1.000
_cell.length_c   1.000
_cell.angle_alpha   90.00
_cell.angle_beta   90.00
_cell.angle_gamma   90.00
#
_symmetry.space_group_name_H-M   'P 1'
#
loop_
_entity.id
_entity.type
_entity.pdbx_description
1 polymer ?
#
loop_
_entity_poly.entity_id
_entity_poly.type
_entity_poly.pdbx_seq_one_letter_code
_entity_poly.pdbx_strand_id
1 'polypeptide(L)'
;MYADRVTAISLDMVENQTLLEIKPSRTLGEYCWTLTPWIIKFCIEKYQLPSCTYVDADLFFFSNPDLLFPEDIAKSVFLTPHNYHPKYDQTNTSGIFCVQFIKFKKDDIGLSALNWWADRCIEWCYNRIEDGKFGDQKYLDDWPSRFEGVYVQENLGATLAPWNSEKYEVFRSDKLILVSDNENQRKTNLIFYHFHEIKLSKSFLAYSSDYSIHAEIIDVVFEIYFKQLKFTADLLYKLNISNFEKLSSLPVLFYNALLVEKEEKKRIISDYSVKARLRKLFKF
;
A
#
# COMPACT_ATOMS: atom_id res chain seq x y z
N MET A 1 25.85 -4.09 -0.73
CA MET A 1 25.43 -4.53 -2.08
C MET A 1 24.07 -3.99 -2.51
N TYR A 2 23.11 -3.71 -1.60
CA TYR A 2 21.85 -3.03 -1.97
C TYR A 2 21.87 -1.50 -1.76
N ALA A 3 22.81 -0.96 -0.97
CA ALA A 3 22.92 0.48 -0.70
C ALA A 3 23.11 1.30 -1.99
N ASP A 4 23.82 0.76 -2.98
CA ASP A 4 24.06 1.42 -4.27
C ASP A 4 22.80 1.51 -5.17
N ARG A 5 21.68 0.92 -4.73
CA ARG A 5 20.38 0.94 -5.43
C ARG A 5 19.32 1.77 -4.70
N VAL A 6 19.69 2.47 -3.64
CA VAL A 6 18.78 3.31 -2.84
C VAL A 6 19.31 4.74 -2.86
N THR A 7 18.45 5.67 -3.29
CA THR A 7 18.72 7.11 -3.17
C THR A 7 17.71 7.70 -2.22
N ALA A 8 18.18 8.25 -1.10
CA ALA A 8 17.32 9.02 -0.20
C ALA A 8 17.05 10.40 -0.81
N ILE A 9 15.78 10.74 -0.97
CA ILE A 9 15.34 12.06 -1.45
C ILE A 9 14.73 12.78 -0.25
N SER A 10 15.33 13.88 0.16
CA SER A 10 14.76 14.71 1.20
C SER A 10 13.62 15.57 0.64
N LEU A 11 12.64 15.89 1.48
CA LEU A 11 11.42 16.56 1.07
C LEU A 11 11.69 17.95 0.44
N ASP A 12 12.68 18.68 0.96
CA ASP A 12 13.13 19.98 0.45
C ASP A 12 13.67 19.94 -0.99
N MET A 13 14.13 18.78 -1.47
CA MET A 13 14.53 18.64 -2.88
C MET A 13 13.33 18.63 -3.82
N VAL A 14 12.17 18.18 -3.33
CA VAL A 14 10.93 18.01 -4.12
C VAL A 14 10.07 19.26 -4.04
N GLU A 15 10.06 19.93 -2.89
CA GLU A 15 9.26 21.12 -2.61
C GLU A 15 9.71 22.32 -3.45
N ASN A 16 8.91 22.66 -4.46
CA ASN A 16 9.01 23.91 -5.20
C ASN A 16 8.07 24.98 -4.62
N GLN A 17 8.09 26.19 -5.20
CA GLN A 17 7.26 27.30 -4.74
C GLN A 17 5.77 26.95 -4.68
N THR A 18 5.22 26.28 -5.70
CA THR A 18 3.81 25.85 -5.76
C THR A 18 3.46 24.89 -4.62
N LEU A 19 4.32 23.90 -4.35
CA LEU A 19 4.12 22.94 -3.27
C LEU A 19 4.23 23.60 -1.89
N LEU A 20 5.14 24.56 -1.72
CA LEU A 20 5.30 25.31 -0.46
C LEU A 20 4.12 26.24 -0.19
N GLU A 21 3.54 26.84 -1.23
CA GLU A 21 2.37 27.72 -1.12
C GLU A 21 1.11 26.98 -0.68
N ILE A 22 0.87 25.76 -1.18
CA ILE A 22 -0.32 24.99 -0.82
C ILE A 22 -0.18 24.26 0.53
N LYS A 23 1.05 23.93 0.95
CA LYS A 23 1.35 23.14 2.15
C LYS A 23 0.61 23.60 3.43
N PRO A 24 0.51 24.90 3.77
CA PRO A 24 -0.21 25.34 4.96
C PRO A 24 -1.71 25.04 4.95
N SER A 25 -2.30 24.79 3.78
CA SER A 25 -3.72 24.46 3.60
C SER A 25 -4.01 22.95 3.62
N ARG A 26 -2.99 22.11 3.89
CA ARG A 26 -3.09 20.65 3.91
C ARG A 26 -2.71 20.13 5.29
N THR A 27 -3.41 19.12 5.77
CA THR A 27 -2.90 18.27 6.86
C THR A 27 -1.68 17.49 6.37
N LEU A 28 -0.92 16.87 7.29
CA LEU A 28 0.23 16.04 6.92
C LEU A 28 -0.14 14.95 5.91
N GLY A 29 -1.25 14.22 6.14
CA GLY A 29 -1.70 13.16 5.25
C GLY A 29 -2.12 13.68 3.88
N GLU A 30 -2.91 14.76 3.85
CA GLU A 30 -3.32 15.39 2.59
C GLU A 30 -2.12 15.95 1.80
N TYR A 31 -1.09 16.43 2.50
CA TYR A 31 0.13 16.88 1.85
C TYR A 31 0.94 15.70 1.28
N CYS A 32 1.02 14.58 1.99
CA CYS A 32 1.60 13.35 1.43
C CYS A 32 0.89 12.93 0.13
N TRP A 33 -0.45 12.93 0.11
CA TRP A 33 -1.23 12.66 -1.11
C TRP A 33 -0.97 13.70 -2.20
N THR A 34 -0.89 14.98 -1.83
CA THR A 34 -0.55 16.06 -2.76
C THR A 34 0.82 15.81 -3.40
N LEU A 35 1.79 15.31 -2.64
CA LEU A 35 3.14 15.05 -3.11
C LEU A 35 3.26 13.82 -4.02
N THR A 36 2.31 12.88 -4.01
CA THR A 36 2.41 11.61 -4.77
C THR A 36 2.73 11.81 -6.26
N PRO A 37 1.96 12.59 -7.05
CA PRO A 37 2.33 12.88 -8.43
C PRO A 37 3.64 13.67 -8.55
N TRP A 38 3.93 14.56 -7.60
CA TRP A 38 5.08 15.46 -7.66
C TRP A 38 6.40 14.73 -7.41
N ILE A 39 6.46 13.74 -6.51
CA ILE A 39 7.67 12.93 -6.31
C ILE A 39 7.99 12.08 -7.54
N ILE A 40 6.97 11.52 -8.21
CA ILE A 40 7.14 10.77 -9.46
C ILE A 40 7.72 11.69 -10.54
N LYS A 41 7.10 12.86 -10.72
CA LYS A 41 7.55 13.89 -11.68
C LYS A 41 8.98 14.31 -11.41
N PHE A 42 9.29 14.66 -10.16
CA PHE A 42 10.64 15.01 -9.72
C PHE A 42 11.64 13.92 -10.08
N CYS A 43 11.34 12.64 -9.79
CA CYS A 43 12.24 11.54 -10.08
C CYS A 43 12.51 11.39 -11.59
N ILE A 44 11.46 11.44 -12.42
CA ILE A 44 11.58 11.35 -13.88
C ILE A 44 12.42 12.49 -14.45
N GLU A 45 12.20 13.72 -13.99
CA GLU A 45 12.88 14.91 -14.49
C GLU A 45 14.31 15.02 -13.96
N LYS A 46 14.50 14.89 -12.64
CA LYS A 46 15.80 15.08 -12.00
C LYS A 46 16.82 14.02 -12.41
N TYR A 47 16.38 12.76 -12.47
CA TYR A 47 17.25 11.62 -12.76
C TYR A 47 17.11 11.10 -14.20
N GLN A 48 16.32 11.78 -15.04
CA GLN A 48 16.11 11.44 -16.45
C GLN A 48 15.63 9.98 -16.63
N LEU A 49 14.79 9.49 -15.71
CA LEU A 49 14.33 8.11 -15.72
C LEU A 49 13.38 7.85 -16.90
N PRO A 50 13.46 6.69 -17.57
CA PRO A 50 12.54 6.34 -18.65
C PRO A 50 11.12 6.04 -18.15
N SER A 51 10.98 5.73 -16.86
CA SER A 51 9.70 5.56 -16.17
C SER A 51 9.92 5.63 -14.67
N CYS A 52 8.87 5.88 -13.91
CA CYS A 52 8.89 5.81 -12.45
C CYS A 52 7.63 5.09 -11.95
N THR A 53 7.80 4.20 -10.98
CA THR A 53 6.72 3.52 -10.28
C THR A 53 6.71 4.01 -8.84
N TYR A 54 5.58 4.58 -8.44
CA TYR A 54 5.30 4.89 -7.04
C TYR A 54 4.75 3.66 -6.34
N VAL A 55 5.16 3.49 -5.09
CA VAL A 55 4.84 2.35 -4.22
C VAL A 55 4.59 2.91 -2.83
N ASP A 56 3.44 2.62 -2.24
CA ASP A 56 3.17 2.99 -0.85
C ASP A 56 4.10 2.22 0.11
N ALA A 57 4.42 2.86 1.25
CA ALA A 57 5.33 2.31 2.25
C ALA A 57 4.76 1.09 3.00
N ASP A 58 3.45 0.83 2.89
CA ASP A 58 2.73 -0.29 3.50
C ASP A 58 2.45 -1.43 2.50
N LEU A 59 3.21 -1.51 1.40
CA LEU A 59 3.26 -2.68 0.53
C LEU A 59 4.38 -3.65 0.95
N PHE A 60 4.11 -4.95 0.81
CA PHE A 60 5.15 -5.99 0.90
C PHE A 60 5.12 -6.88 -0.34
N PHE A 61 6.28 -7.02 -0.99
CA PHE A 61 6.44 -7.84 -2.20
C PHE A 61 6.81 -9.28 -1.85
N PHE A 62 6.03 -10.22 -2.38
CA PHE A 62 6.22 -11.67 -2.23
C PHE A 62 6.81 -12.31 -3.49
N SER A 63 6.71 -11.64 -4.64
CA SER A 63 7.29 -12.07 -5.93
C SER A 63 7.90 -10.89 -6.67
N ASN A 64 8.62 -11.15 -7.78
CA ASN A 64 9.21 -10.10 -8.60
C ASN A 64 8.12 -9.19 -9.20
N PRO A 65 8.12 -7.87 -8.93
CA PRO A 65 7.17 -6.92 -9.50
C PRO A 65 7.30 -6.71 -11.01
N ASP A 66 8.39 -7.16 -11.65
CA ASP A 66 8.53 -7.10 -13.12
C ASP A 66 7.39 -7.83 -13.85
N LEU A 67 6.77 -8.82 -13.18
CA LEU A 67 5.57 -9.53 -13.67
C LEU A 67 4.36 -8.60 -13.91
N LEU A 68 4.38 -7.38 -13.38
CA LEU A 68 3.34 -6.37 -13.57
C LEU A 68 3.55 -5.52 -14.83
N PHE A 69 4.70 -5.65 -15.50
CA PHE A 69 5.09 -4.83 -16.64
C PHE A 69 5.52 -5.70 -17.84
N PRO A 70 4.58 -6.38 -18.51
CA PRO A 70 4.92 -7.19 -19.68
C PRO A 70 5.51 -6.30 -20.79
N GLU A 71 6.59 -6.77 -21.42
CA GLU A 71 7.36 -5.99 -22.41
C GLU A 71 6.54 -5.57 -23.63
N ASP A 72 5.56 -6.39 -24.03
CA ASP A 72 4.70 -6.16 -25.19
C ASP A 72 3.61 -5.10 -24.93
N ILE A 73 3.51 -4.56 -23.71
CA ILE A 73 2.50 -3.57 -23.37
C ILE A 73 2.97 -2.15 -23.77
N ALA A 74 2.52 -1.71 -24.95
CA ALA A 74 2.60 -0.35 -25.46
C ALA A 74 1.64 0.62 -24.70
N LYS A 75 1.80 0.70 -23.38
CA LYS A 75 1.04 1.56 -22.47
C LYS A 75 1.98 2.44 -21.66
N SER A 76 1.50 3.59 -21.22
CA SER A 76 2.29 4.65 -20.61
C SER A 76 1.91 4.90 -19.15
N VAL A 77 0.69 4.54 -18.75
CA VAL A 77 0.19 4.66 -17.37
C VAL A 77 -0.32 3.30 -16.92
N PHE A 78 0.10 2.84 -15.73
CA PHE A 78 -0.30 1.55 -15.17
C PHE A 78 -0.99 1.78 -13.84
N LEU A 79 -2.24 1.33 -13.74
CA LEU A 79 -3.10 1.46 -12.57
C LEU A 79 -3.40 0.09 -11.98
N THR A 80 -3.65 0.05 -10.67
CA THR A 80 -4.19 -1.14 -10.00
C THR A 80 -5.61 -0.87 -9.51
N PRO A 81 -6.60 -1.73 -9.83
CA PRO A 81 -7.94 -1.57 -9.28
C PRO A 81 -7.99 -2.02 -7.82
N HIS A 82 -8.88 -1.42 -7.01
CA HIS A 82 -9.14 -1.92 -5.66
C HIS A 82 -9.71 -3.35 -5.68
N ASN A 83 -10.46 -3.70 -6.73
CA ASN A 83 -11.14 -4.99 -6.84
C ASN A 83 -11.97 -5.33 -5.59
N TYR A 84 -12.71 -4.34 -5.06
CA TYR A 84 -13.50 -4.50 -3.85
C TYR A 84 -14.33 -5.79 -3.83
N HIS A 85 -14.41 -6.42 -2.66
CA HIS A 85 -15.47 -7.38 -2.41
C HIS A 85 -16.79 -6.60 -2.31
N PRO A 86 -17.93 -7.08 -2.85
CA PRO A 86 -19.20 -6.33 -2.85
C PRO A 86 -19.64 -5.80 -1.47
N LYS A 87 -19.34 -6.55 -0.40
CA LYS A 87 -19.59 -6.17 1.00
C LYS A 87 -18.88 -4.89 1.44
N TYR A 88 -17.76 -4.57 0.81
CA TYR A 88 -16.83 -3.51 1.18
C TYR A 88 -16.64 -2.48 0.06
N ASP A 89 -17.54 -2.48 -0.94
CA ASP A 89 -17.43 -1.63 -2.11
C ASP A 89 -17.51 -0.14 -1.73
N GLN A 90 -16.40 0.56 -1.97
CA GLN A 90 -16.25 1.98 -1.75
C GLN A 90 -15.93 2.72 -3.05
N THR A 91 -16.25 2.14 -4.21
CA THR A 91 -15.99 2.76 -5.52
C THR A 91 -16.56 4.19 -5.60
N ASN A 92 -17.75 4.41 -5.07
CA ASN A 92 -18.40 5.73 -5.09
C ASN A 92 -17.66 6.78 -4.25
N THR A 93 -17.04 6.38 -3.14
CA THR A 93 -16.42 7.30 -2.17
C THR A 93 -14.91 7.40 -2.33
N SER A 94 -14.26 6.28 -2.56
CA SER A 94 -12.81 6.10 -2.59
C SER A 94 -12.28 5.70 -3.96
N GLY A 95 -13.15 5.57 -4.97
CA GLY A 95 -12.74 5.35 -6.35
C GLY A 95 -12.44 3.90 -6.72
N ILE A 96 -12.27 3.67 -8.03
CA ILE A 96 -12.08 2.37 -8.67
C ILE A 96 -10.63 1.90 -8.49
N PHE A 97 -9.68 2.83 -8.56
CA PHE A 97 -8.24 2.54 -8.57
C PHE A 97 -7.57 2.95 -7.27
N CYS A 98 -6.53 2.20 -6.90
CA CYS A 98 -5.70 2.50 -5.75
C CYS A 98 -4.35 3.09 -6.20
N VAL A 99 -3.83 4.04 -5.42
CA VAL A 99 -2.59 4.79 -5.72
C VAL A 99 -1.34 4.07 -5.22
N GLN A 100 -1.51 3.09 -4.33
CA GLN A 100 -0.47 2.27 -3.70
C GLN A 100 0.56 1.69 -4.66
N PHE A 101 0.17 1.46 -5.93
CA PHE A 101 1.10 1.06 -6.98
C PHE A 101 0.68 1.68 -8.32
N ILE A 102 1.44 2.68 -8.78
CA ILE A 102 1.17 3.40 -10.03
C ILE A 102 2.46 3.67 -10.79
N LYS A 103 2.46 3.47 -12.11
CA LYS A 103 3.62 3.70 -12.97
C LYS A 103 3.32 4.67 -14.10
N PHE A 104 4.28 5.53 -14.39
CA PHE A 104 4.30 6.42 -15.54
C PHE A 104 5.56 6.21 -16.37
N LYS A 105 5.43 6.08 -17.69
CA LYS A 105 6.54 6.18 -18.64
C LYS A 105 6.84 7.64 -18.96
N LYS A 106 8.11 7.95 -19.24
CA LYS A 106 8.57 9.25 -19.73
C LYS A 106 8.34 9.35 -21.25
N ASP A 107 7.08 9.36 -21.63
CA ASP A 107 6.60 9.68 -22.97
C ASP A 107 5.49 10.73 -22.88
N ASP A 108 5.03 11.27 -24.01
CA ASP A 108 4.06 12.37 -24.02
C ASP A 108 2.74 11.98 -23.33
N ILE A 109 2.30 10.73 -23.47
CA ILE A 109 1.06 10.22 -22.88
C ILE A 109 1.18 10.12 -21.36
N GLY A 110 2.23 9.46 -20.87
CA GLY A 110 2.48 9.27 -19.45
C GLY A 110 2.72 10.59 -18.73
N LEU A 111 3.49 11.50 -19.34
CA LEU A 111 3.73 12.83 -18.79
C LEU A 111 2.47 13.70 -18.83
N SER A 112 1.62 13.58 -19.83
CA SER A 112 0.33 14.30 -19.88
C SER A 112 -0.56 13.91 -18.69
N ALA A 113 -0.73 12.61 -18.42
CA ALA A 113 -1.53 12.14 -17.29
C ALA A 113 -0.91 12.54 -15.95
N LEU A 114 0.41 12.38 -15.79
CA LEU A 114 1.12 12.73 -14.57
C LEU A 114 1.05 14.23 -14.24
N ASN A 115 1.26 15.09 -15.24
CA ASN A 115 1.16 16.54 -15.05
C ASN A 115 -0.27 16.96 -14.73
N TRP A 116 -1.25 16.39 -15.41
CA TRP A 116 -2.65 16.66 -15.10
C TRP A 116 -2.99 16.27 -13.66
N TRP A 117 -2.52 15.11 -13.18
CA TRP A 117 -2.74 14.67 -11.81
C TRP A 117 -2.06 15.59 -10.78
N ALA A 118 -0.82 16.00 -11.05
CA ALA A 118 -0.07 16.96 -10.24
C ALA A 118 -0.84 18.28 -10.07
N ASP A 119 -1.36 18.83 -11.17
CA ASP A 119 -2.13 20.08 -11.17
C ASP A 119 -3.44 19.95 -10.40
N ARG A 120 -4.16 18.83 -10.57
CA ARG A 120 -5.40 18.57 -9.81
C ARG A 120 -5.15 18.47 -8.32
N CYS A 121 -4.06 17.83 -7.89
CA CYS A 121 -3.74 17.72 -6.46
C CYS A 121 -3.39 19.07 -5.82
N ILE A 122 -2.80 20.00 -6.59
CA ILE A 122 -2.61 21.39 -6.14
C ILE A 122 -3.96 22.10 -6.00
N GLU A 123 -4.82 21.97 -7.01
CA GLU A 123 -6.17 22.57 -7.00
C GLU A 123 -7.00 22.07 -5.81
N TRP A 124 -7.01 20.74 -5.60
CA TRP A 124 -7.81 20.10 -4.56
C TRP A 124 -7.23 18.72 -4.21
N CYS A 125 -6.92 18.48 -2.94
CA CYS A 125 -6.50 17.17 -2.44
C CYS A 125 -6.76 17.13 -0.94
N TYR A 126 -7.94 16.65 -0.54
CA TYR A 126 -8.39 16.68 0.85
C TYR A 126 -8.97 15.33 1.29
N ASN A 127 -8.90 15.07 2.59
CA ASN A 127 -9.48 13.91 3.24
C ASN A 127 -10.96 14.13 3.56
N ARG A 128 -11.73 14.43 2.51
CA ARG A 128 -13.19 14.53 2.57
C ARG A 128 -13.77 14.18 1.21
N ILE A 129 -14.99 13.66 1.19
CA ILE A 129 -15.69 13.34 -0.06
C ILE A 129 -16.46 14.59 -0.49
N GLU A 130 -16.18 15.11 -1.68
CA GLU A 130 -16.77 16.36 -2.17
C GLU A 130 -16.82 16.35 -3.70
N ASP A 131 -18.00 16.56 -4.29
CA ASP A 131 -18.19 16.70 -5.75
C ASP A 131 -17.46 15.64 -6.60
N GLY A 132 -17.51 14.38 -6.14
CA GLY A 132 -16.85 13.26 -6.82
C GLY A 132 -15.34 13.19 -6.62
N LYS A 133 -14.77 13.91 -5.65
CA LYS A 133 -13.33 13.92 -5.31
C LYS A 133 -13.09 13.32 -3.93
N PHE A 134 -11.94 12.68 -3.76
CA PHE A 134 -11.41 12.19 -2.50
C PHE A 134 -9.90 11.97 -2.64
N GLY A 135 -9.11 12.74 -1.89
CA GLY A 135 -7.64 12.71 -1.95
C GLY A 135 -7.09 12.89 -3.36
N ASP A 136 -5.94 12.27 -3.60
CA ASP A 136 -5.28 12.13 -4.91
C ASP A 136 -5.87 10.99 -5.75
N GLN A 137 -6.53 10.04 -5.10
CA GLN A 137 -7.00 8.79 -5.68
C GLN A 137 -8.22 8.90 -6.61
N LYS A 138 -9.25 9.66 -6.23
CA LYS A 138 -10.51 9.61 -6.97
C LYS A 138 -10.42 10.18 -8.39
N TYR A 139 -9.38 10.97 -8.65
CA TYR A 139 -9.05 11.46 -9.98
C TYR A 139 -8.79 10.35 -11.00
N LEU A 140 -8.38 9.15 -10.57
CA LEU A 140 -7.99 8.06 -11.45
C LEU A 140 -9.21 7.38 -12.13
N ASP A 141 -10.42 7.56 -11.60
CA ASP A 141 -11.62 6.82 -12.02
C ASP A 141 -11.93 6.94 -13.52
N ASP A 142 -11.72 8.13 -14.09
CA ASP A 142 -12.01 8.38 -15.50
C ASP A 142 -10.79 8.20 -16.43
N TRP A 143 -9.61 7.88 -15.90
CA TRP A 143 -8.36 7.80 -16.66
C TRP A 143 -8.40 6.85 -17.84
N PRO A 144 -8.97 5.62 -17.73
CA PRO A 144 -9.09 4.72 -18.88
C PRO A 144 -9.84 5.31 -20.07
N SER A 145 -10.70 6.33 -19.83
CA SER A 145 -11.43 7.05 -20.88
C SER A 145 -10.84 8.43 -21.21
N ARG A 146 -10.17 9.06 -20.24
CA ARG A 146 -9.59 10.40 -20.35
C ARG A 146 -8.25 10.40 -21.07
N PHE A 147 -7.42 9.38 -20.86
CA PHE A 147 -6.07 9.31 -21.41
C PHE A 147 -5.89 8.08 -22.28
N GLU A 148 -5.16 8.24 -23.38
CA GLU A 148 -4.65 7.11 -24.14
C GLU A 148 -3.59 6.35 -23.33
N GLY A 149 -3.26 5.12 -23.75
CA GLY A 149 -2.13 4.40 -23.16
C GLY A 149 -2.29 4.02 -21.68
N VAL A 150 -3.49 4.05 -21.10
CA VAL A 150 -3.74 3.52 -19.75
C VAL A 150 -3.87 2.00 -19.79
N TYR A 151 -3.18 1.35 -18.85
CA TYR A 151 -3.28 -0.07 -18.55
C TYR A 151 -3.85 -0.26 -17.15
N VAL A 152 -4.92 -1.04 -17.05
CA VAL A 152 -5.46 -1.48 -15.77
C VAL A 152 -4.96 -2.89 -15.51
N GLN A 153 -4.33 -3.10 -14.36
CA GLN A 153 -3.76 -4.39 -14.00
C GLN A 153 -4.85 -5.47 -13.88
N GLU A 154 -4.65 -6.57 -14.60
CA GLU A 154 -5.50 -7.77 -14.53
C GLU A 154 -4.93 -8.84 -13.61
N ASN A 155 -3.63 -8.75 -13.27
CA ASN A 155 -2.99 -9.69 -12.37
C ASN A 155 -3.47 -9.48 -10.93
N LEU A 156 -4.33 -10.38 -10.46
CA LEU A 156 -4.91 -10.37 -9.11
C LEU A 156 -3.84 -10.35 -8.01
N GLY A 157 -2.65 -10.89 -8.27
CA GLY A 157 -1.52 -10.88 -7.34
C GLY A 157 -1.02 -9.49 -6.97
N ALA A 158 -1.50 -8.44 -7.65
CA ALA A 158 -1.15 -7.04 -7.44
C ALA A 158 -2.29 -6.21 -6.81
N THR A 159 -3.40 -6.83 -6.43
CA THR A 159 -4.58 -6.08 -5.95
C THR A 159 -4.95 -6.44 -4.52
N LEU A 160 -4.30 -7.42 -3.88
CA LEU A 160 -4.71 -7.95 -2.59
C LEU A 160 -4.53 -6.94 -1.45
N ALA A 161 -5.61 -6.77 -0.69
CA ALA A 161 -5.71 -5.87 0.45
C ALA A 161 -6.86 -6.33 1.36
N PRO A 162 -7.08 -5.70 2.54
CA PRO A 162 -8.14 -6.14 3.42
C PRO A 162 -9.55 -6.03 2.82
N TRP A 163 -9.82 -5.05 1.96
CA TRP A 163 -11.14 -4.79 1.37
C TRP A 163 -11.59 -5.80 0.31
N ASN A 164 -10.68 -6.66 -0.16
CA ASN A 164 -10.98 -7.73 -1.11
C ASN A 164 -10.52 -9.11 -0.62
N SER A 165 -10.17 -9.23 0.67
CA SER A 165 -9.73 -10.48 1.29
C SER A 165 -10.71 -11.64 1.07
N GLU A 166 -12.02 -11.38 1.15
CA GLU A 166 -13.08 -12.39 0.99
C GLU A 166 -13.24 -12.90 -0.46
N LYS A 167 -12.63 -12.24 -1.46
CA LYS A 167 -12.66 -12.69 -2.86
C LYS A 167 -11.61 -13.76 -3.17
N TYR A 168 -10.57 -13.86 -2.35
CA TYR A 168 -9.36 -14.58 -2.71
C TYR A 168 -8.93 -15.57 -1.65
N GLU A 169 -8.62 -16.77 -2.09
CA GLU A 169 -7.88 -17.75 -1.30
C GLU A 169 -6.38 -17.58 -1.52
N VAL A 170 -5.61 -17.70 -0.43
CA VAL A 170 -4.15 -17.60 -0.46
C VAL A 170 -3.53 -18.84 0.15
N PHE A 171 -2.58 -19.45 -0.55
CA PHE A 171 -1.90 -20.65 -0.07
C PHE A 171 -0.44 -20.70 -0.51
N ARG A 172 0.39 -21.38 0.29
CA ARG A 172 1.80 -21.62 -0.02
C ARG A 172 1.90 -22.71 -1.09
N SER A 173 2.73 -22.49 -2.10
CA SER A 173 3.12 -23.47 -3.11
C SER A 173 4.63 -23.40 -3.31
N ASP A 174 5.35 -24.38 -2.77
CA ASP A 174 6.81 -24.41 -2.72
C ASP A 174 7.42 -23.11 -2.14
N LYS A 175 8.11 -22.33 -2.97
CA LYS A 175 8.76 -21.05 -2.61
C LYS A 175 7.88 -19.83 -2.90
N LEU A 176 6.68 -20.05 -3.43
CA LEU A 176 5.77 -19.00 -3.86
C LEU A 176 4.50 -19.01 -3.00
N ILE A 177 3.80 -17.89 -3.04
CA ILE A 177 2.45 -17.77 -2.49
C ILE A 177 1.54 -17.59 -3.70
N LEU A 178 0.49 -18.40 -3.77
CA LEU A 178 -0.50 -18.33 -4.82
C LEU A 178 -1.77 -17.68 -4.30
N VAL A 179 -2.43 -16.94 -5.20
CA VAL A 179 -3.74 -16.35 -5.01
C VAL A 179 -4.68 -17.07 -5.98
N SER A 180 -5.84 -17.50 -5.48
CA SER A 180 -6.94 -18.04 -6.30
C SER A 180 -8.17 -17.16 -6.15
N ASP A 181 -8.78 -16.79 -7.26
CA ASP A 181 -10.09 -16.13 -7.28
C ASP A 181 -11.19 -17.13 -6.94
N ASN A 182 -12.03 -16.81 -5.96
CA ASN A 182 -13.11 -17.70 -5.53
C ASN A 182 -14.18 -17.89 -6.63
N GLU A 183 -14.41 -16.88 -7.47
CA GLU A 183 -15.47 -16.91 -8.49
C GLU A 183 -15.06 -17.72 -9.72
N ASN A 184 -13.85 -17.49 -10.24
CA ASN A 184 -13.41 -18.07 -11.52
C ASN A 184 -12.24 -19.07 -11.37
N GLN A 185 -11.72 -19.28 -10.16
CA GLN A 185 -10.67 -20.24 -9.84
C GLN A 185 -9.35 -20.00 -10.59
N ARG A 186 -9.15 -18.79 -11.14
CA ARG A 186 -7.90 -18.40 -11.79
C ARG A 186 -6.84 -18.18 -10.73
N LYS A 187 -5.65 -18.74 -10.97
CA LYS A 187 -4.52 -18.71 -10.04
C LYS A 187 -3.38 -17.85 -10.58
N THR A 188 -2.76 -17.09 -9.69
CA THR A 188 -1.57 -16.28 -9.99
C THR A 188 -0.65 -16.24 -8.77
N ASN A 189 0.61 -15.83 -8.98
CA ASN A 189 1.52 -15.57 -7.88
C ASN A 189 1.08 -14.31 -7.14
N LEU A 190 1.13 -14.34 -5.81
CA LEU A 190 1.05 -13.12 -5.01
C LEU A 190 2.29 -12.27 -5.30
N ILE A 191 2.10 -11.08 -5.85
CA ILE A 191 3.17 -10.14 -6.16
C ILE A 191 3.39 -9.22 -4.97
N PHE A 192 2.34 -8.55 -4.49
CA PHE A 192 2.38 -7.83 -3.23
C PHE A 192 1.03 -7.87 -2.50
N TYR A 193 1.08 -7.60 -1.20
CA TYR A 193 -0.11 -7.34 -0.39
C TYR A 193 -0.04 -5.91 0.16
N HIS A 194 -1.18 -5.21 0.17
CA HIS A 194 -1.32 -3.88 0.75
C HIS A 194 -1.79 -3.96 2.20
N PHE A 195 -0.91 -3.64 3.14
CA PHE A 195 -1.15 -3.70 4.59
C PHE A 195 -1.88 -2.45 5.12
N HIS A 196 -2.93 -2.06 4.40
CA HIS A 196 -3.77 -0.92 4.74
C HIS A 196 -4.29 -1.00 6.20
N GLU A 197 -4.28 0.14 6.88
CA GLU A 197 -4.69 0.30 8.29
C GLU A 197 -3.88 -0.49 9.33
N ILE A 198 -2.67 -0.97 8.97
CA ILE A 198 -1.70 -1.39 9.97
C ILE A 198 -0.98 -0.16 10.54
N LYS A 199 -1.14 0.02 11.85
CA LYS A 199 -0.52 1.10 12.61
C LYS A 199 0.58 0.54 13.49
N LEU A 200 1.77 1.12 13.37
CA LEU A 200 2.89 0.82 14.24
C LEU A 200 2.93 1.84 15.40
N SER A 201 2.74 1.34 16.62
CA SER A 201 3.05 2.04 17.86
C SER A 201 4.40 1.58 18.38
N LYS A 202 5.00 2.34 19.32
CA LYS A 202 6.31 2.03 19.93
C LYS A 202 6.40 0.59 20.46
N SER A 203 5.28 0.05 20.93
CA SER A 203 5.25 -1.23 21.65
C SER A 203 4.33 -2.28 21.03
N PHE A 204 3.51 -1.92 20.04
CA PHE A 204 2.59 -2.85 19.39
C PHE A 204 2.24 -2.41 17.97
N LEU A 205 1.89 -3.40 17.14
CA LEU A 205 1.21 -3.17 15.88
C LEU A 205 -0.28 -3.29 16.18
N ALA A 206 -1.11 -2.51 15.51
CA ALA A 206 -2.56 -2.66 15.55
C ALA A 206 -3.12 -2.63 14.14
N TYR A 207 -4.10 -3.48 13.89
CA TYR A 207 -4.95 -3.37 12.72
C TYR A 207 -6.31 -2.86 13.17
N SER A 208 -6.71 -1.71 12.64
CA SER A 208 -7.96 -1.06 13.03
C SER A 208 -8.74 -0.73 11.76
N SER A 209 -9.53 -1.69 11.31
CA SER A 209 -10.43 -1.51 10.18
C SER A 209 -11.68 -2.38 10.32
N ASP A 210 -12.72 -1.97 9.60
CA ASP A 210 -13.98 -2.69 9.45
C ASP A 210 -13.89 -3.86 8.46
N TYR A 211 -12.79 -4.00 7.72
CA TYR A 211 -12.59 -5.16 6.84
C TYR A 211 -12.21 -6.39 7.66
N SER A 212 -12.93 -7.48 7.40
CA SER A 212 -12.53 -8.82 7.81
C SER A 212 -11.33 -9.26 6.98
N ILE A 213 -10.41 -10.00 7.59
CA ILE A 213 -9.28 -10.62 6.88
C ILE A 213 -9.45 -12.13 7.05
N HIS A 214 -9.48 -12.85 5.92
CA HIS A 214 -9.61 -14.30 5.89
C HIS A 214 -8.40 -14.97 6.58
N ALA A 215 -8.63 -16.06 7.32
CA ALA A 215 -7.62 -16.66 8.21
C ALA A 215 -6.34 -17.08 7.47
N GLU A 216 -6.48 -17.61 6.27
CA GLU A 216 -5.38 -18.08 5.41
C GLU A 216 -4.47 -16.92 5.00
N ILE A 217 -5.03 -15.72 4.76
CA ILE A 217 -4.23 -14.51 4.51
C ILE A 217 -3.44 -14.16 5.77
N ILE A 218 -4.06 -14.25 6.95
CA ILE A 218 -3.36 -13.99 8.21
C ILE A 218 -2.18 -14.97 8.40
N ASP A 219 -2.45 -16.26 8.18
CA ASP A 219 -1.48 -17.33 8.42
C ASP A 219 -0.34 -17.34 7.39
N VAL A 220 -0.63 -17.00 6.14
CA VAL A 220 0.35 -17.08 5.06
C VAL A 220 1.06 -15.75 4.83
N VAL A 221 0.30 -14.65 4.73
CA VAL A 221 0.79 -13.33 4.30
C VAL A 221 1.25 -12.49 5.48
N PHE A 222 0.41 -12.33 6.50
CA PHE A 222 0.71 -11.48 7.65
C PHE A 222 1.83 -12.06 8.51
N GLU A 223 1.87 -13.39 8.67
CA GLU A 223 2.96 -14.06 9.40
C GLU A 223 4.34 -13.70 8.81
N ILE A 224 4.48 -13.71 7.49
CA ILE A 224 5.73 -13.38 6.80
C ILE A 224 6.07 -11.90 6.98
N TYR A 225 5.09 -11.02 6.74
CA TYR A 225 5.28 -9.58 6.86
C TYR A 225 5.73 -9.18 8.28
N PHE A 226 5.13 -9.75 9.32
CA PHE A 226 5.51 -9.43 10.70
C PHE A 226 6.85 -9.99 11.13
N LYS A 227 7.21 -11.19 10.67
CA LYS A 227 8.57 -11.71 10.87
C LYS A 227 9.59 -10.74 10.26
N GLN A 228 9.32 -10.24 9.06
CA GLN A 228 10.20 -9.29 8.40
C GLN A 228 10.23 -7.92 9.10
N LEU A 229 9.08 -7.34 9.46
CA LEU A 229 9.02 -6.08 10.21
C LEU A 229 9.79 -6.15 11.54
N LYS A 230 9.59 -7.24 12.30
CA LYS A 230 10.33 -7.46 13.55
C LYS A 230 11.83 -7.56 13.30
N PHE A 231 12.25 -8.34 12.31
CA PHE A 231 13.66 -8.48 11.94
C PHE A 231 14.27 -7.12 11.58
N THR A 232 13.60 -6.35 10.72
CA THR A 232 14.06 -5.02 10.29
C THR A 232 14.17 -4.06 11.46
N ALA A 233 13.18 -4.03 12.36
CA ALA A 233 13.25 -3.15 13.52
C ALA A 233 14.33 -3.55 14.53
N ASP A 234 14.52 -4.86 14.78
CA ASP A 234 15.62 -5.35 15.62
C ASP A 234 16.99 -4.98 15.01
N LEU A 235 17.10 -4.96 13.68
CA LEU A 235 18.30 -4.50 12.97
C LEU A 235 18.52 -2.99 13.12
N LEU A 236 17.49 -2.17 12.89
CA LEU A 236 17.56 -0.71 13.06
C LEU A 236 17.96 -0.33 14.49
N TYR A 237 17.36 -1.00 15.48
CA TYR A 237 17.72 -0.85 16.89
C TYR A 237 19.20 -1.14 17.15
N LYS A 238 19.72 -2.28 16.64
CA LYS A 238 21.13 -2.65 16.78
C LYS A 238 22.09 -1.66 16.12
N LEU A 239 21.66 -1.04 15.01
CA LEU A 239 22.44 -0.04 14.29
C LEU A 239 22.31 1.36 14.90
N ASN A 240 21.51 1.54 15.95
CA ASN A 240 21.19 2.83 16.55
C ASN A 240 20.65 3.86 15.52
N ILE A 241 20.03 3.35 14.46
CA ILE A 241 19.35 4.15 13.45
C ILE A 241 17.94 4.33 13.98
N SER A 242 17.62 5.54 14.47
CA SER A 242 16.36 5.97 15.11
C SER A 242 16.10 5.48 16.55
N ASN A 243 15.28 6.23 17.28
CA ASN A 243 14.82 5.91 18.65
C ASN A 243 13.78 4.77 18.66
N PHE A 244 14.04 3.69 17.91
CA PHE A 244 13.19 2.51 17.97
C PHE A 244 13.45 1.75 19.26
N GLU A 245 12.40 1.28 19.91
CA GLU A 245 12.53 0.30 20.98
C GLU A 245 12.67 -1.11 20.39
N LYS A 246 13.25 -2.04 21.14
CA LYS A 246 13.37 -3.43 20.71
C LYS A 246 11.97 -4.05 20.54
N LEU A 247 11.68 -4.62 19.38
CA LEU A 247 10.38 -5.18 19.03
C LEU A 247 10.19 -6.62 19.55
N SER A 248 10.39 -6.85 20.86
CA SER A 248 10.52 -8.19 21.43
C SER A 248 9.25 -9.04 21.52
N SER A 249 8.04 -8.48 21.34
CA SER A 249 6.76 -9.21 21.57
C SER A 249 5.65 -8.96 20.52
N LEU A 250 5.97 -8.35 19.39
CA LEU A 250 4.99 -7.86 18.41
C LEU A 250 4.16 -8.91 17.66
N PRO A 251 4.73 -10.00 17.14
CA PRO A 251 3.96 -10.97 16.36
C PRO A 251 2.82 -11.60 17.16
N VAL A 252 3.03 -11.82 18.46
CA VAL A 252 2.04 -12.43 19.36
C VAL A 252 0.90 -11.47 19.67
N LEU A 253 1.20 -10.18 19.92
CA LEU A 253 0.17 -9.18 20.26
C LEU A 253 -0.76 -8.88 19.09
N PHE A 254 -0.20 -8.79 17.87
CA PHE A 254 -0.99 -8.47 16.68
C PHE A 254 -1.87 -9.62 16.22
N TYR A 255 -1.35 -10.85 16.19
CA TYR A 255 -2.13 -12.02 15.81
C TYR A 255 -3.35 -12.19 16.72
N ASN A 256 -3.19 -11.91 18.03
CA ASN A 256 -4.32 -11.88 18.96
C ASN A 256 -5.33 -10.76 18.67
N ALA A 257 -4.89 -9.59 18.21
CA ALA A 257 -5.80 -8.48 17.87
C ALA A 257 -6.60 -8.74 16.58
N LEU A 258 -6.05 -9.51 15.63
CA LEU A 258 -6.75 -9.92 14.42
C LEU A 258 -7.83 -10.99 14.68
N LEU A 259 -7.60 -11.89 15.63
CA LEU A 259 -8.49 -13.03 15.92
C LEU A 259 -9.70 -12.70 16.81
N VAL A 260 -9.87 -11.45 17.21
CA VAL A 260 -10.88 -11.07 18.20
C VAL A 260 -12.02 -10.31 17.52
N GLU A 261 -13.28 -10.63 17.88
CA GLU A 261 -14.49 -10.03 17.30
C GLU A 261 -14.63 -8.53 17.59
N LYS A 262 -15.48 -7.86 16.80
CA LYS A 262 -15.58 -6.39 16.66
C LYS A 262 -15.79 -5.63 17.99
N GLU A 263 -16.58 -6.17 18.93
CA GLU A 263 -16.80 -5.53 20.24
C GLU A 263 -15.63 -5.70 21.20
N GLU A 264 -14.87 -6.79 21.06
CA GLU A 264 -13.76 -7.14 21.94
C GLU A 264 -12.44 -6.51 21.42
N LYS A 265 -12.35 -6.14 20.13
CA LYS A 265 -11.27 -5.29 19.55
C LYS A 265 -11.12 -3.95 20.26
N LYS A 266 -12.22 -3.23 20.54
CA LYS A 266 -12.17 -1.95 21.28
C LYS A 266 -11.66 -2.14 22.71
N ARG A 267 -12.04 -3.26 23.34
CA ARG A 267 -11.64 -3.63 24.70
C ARG A 267 -10.18 -4.08 24.79
N ILE A 268 -9.67 -4.83 23.81
CA ILE A 268 -8.28 -5.29 23.79
C ILE A 268 -7.30 -4.15 23.53
N ILE A 269 -7.65 -3.22 22.63
CA ILE A 269 -6.84 -2.02 22.38
C ILE A 269 -6.82 -1.10 23.62
N SER A 270 -7.89 -1.09 24.44
CA SER A 270 -7.95 -0.29 25.66
C SER A 270 -7.37 -0.96 26.92
N ASP A 271 -7.46 -2.29 27.09
CA ASP A 271 -7.26 -2.92 28.40
C ASP A 271 -6.05 -3.85 28.59
N TYR A 272 -5.28 -4.27 27.57
CA TYR A 272 -4.36 -5.39 27.82
C TYR A 272 -3.10 -5.42 26.93
N SER A 273 -1.86 -5.63 27.42
CA SER A 273 -1.35 -6.23 28.66
C SER A 273 -1.85 -7.66 29.01
N VAL A 274 -2.39 -8.47 28.07
CA VAL A 274 -2.79 -9.85 28.41
C VAL A 274 -1.54 -10.74 28.44
N LYS A 275 -1.01 -10.94 29.64
CA LYS A 275 0.12 -11.82 29.93
C LYS A 275 -0.25 -13.28 30.21
N ALA A 276 -1.48 -13.75 29.93
CA ALA A 276 -1.96 -14.98 30.55
C ALA A 276 -2.43 -16.14 29.65
N ARG A 277 -2.61 -15.98 28.32
CA ARG A 277 -3.29 -17.05 27.54
C ARG A 277 -2.45 -17.89 26.56
N LEU A 278 -1.16 -17.65 26.40
CA LEU A 278 -0.39 -18.27 25.29
C LEU A 278 0.93 -18.94 25.65
N ARG A 279 1.12 -19.42 26.89
CA ARG A 279 2.22 -20.35 27.20
C ARG A 279 2.10 -21.72 26.48
N LYS A 280 1.06 -21.96 25.68
CA LYS A 280 0.80 -23.24 25.01
C LYS A 280 1.11 -23.26 23.50
N LEU A 281 1.17 -22.12 22.82
CA LEU A 281 1.31 -22.05 21.36
C LEU A 281 2.72 -21.71 20.86
N PHE A 282 3.58 -21.17 21.72
CA PHE A 282 4.97 -20.92 21.40
C PHE A 282 5.86 -21.55 22.46
N LYS A 283 6.19 -22.83 22.27
CA LYS A 283 7.41 -23.39 22.85
C LYS A 283 8.58 -22.85 22.03
N PHE A 284 9.33 -21.92 22.61
CA PHE A 284 10.76 -21.80 22.32
C PHE A 284 11.46 -23.06 22.81
#